data_AF-A0A679J9B2-F1
#
_entry.id   AF-A0A679J9B2-F1
#
_cell.length_a   1.000
_cell.length_b   1.000
_cell.length_c   1.000
_cell.angle_alpha   90.00
_cell.angle_beta   90.00
_cell.angle_gamma   90.00
#
_symmetry.space_group_name_H-M   'P 1'
#
loop_
_entity.id
_entity.type
_entity.pdbx_description
1 polymer ?
#
loop_
_entity_poly.entity_id
_entity_poly.type
_entity_poly.pdbx_seq_one_letter_code
_entity_poly.pdbx_strand_id
1 'polypeptide(L)'
;MTAYSVANGTTQTARRDLAGGDTLQVDGTLSVSTENPSVRFTAAPDGAEIHNDGLIENTADGGRAIRFGSGIGATLTATIDNGGTIRSIDDAVQVQAGSVTAGTLTITTEIGSTIVSDEGQALDLASTSGAFLAEIDNAGSLLALAADGVKIGATLDLVNGGTIQGGSAAGYVQGADGIQFEDGASGTILNAPGGAILGDRHGINMGEDSLVTVTNEAGARILGGNGSGIGSDGTAIVINHGIITGSFADEAGSDVNGATPGAEDGGGPDGINDGDGDGIDIDFRATIENHGTIRGLGAGGTGSDGLPNTAEGIAAGGGDIVNLAGARIYGAGLGILIDDSSQGDAPFVTSIDNAGLIQGGAGIAIKIVSALDDVVVNAGRILGGGGTAIQFGSGDNTLAIETGSAIRGLSLGGDGTDTLDYSEFGASARALFESGRATGTAGVSGFEIVKGSAFADSMRGDAEANQFLGGAGDDRLFGGDGDDILTGGAGTDVLRGDAGADAFVFDVVPPAGEKDRIVDFSHGEDRLVLDTGVFTALTAGGPLPDEAFALGAATTEDQRIVYDAAKGHLSYDADGSGSAQDAILLATFLGKPALTASDVLVI
;
A
#
# COMPACT_ATOMS: atom_id res chain seq x y z
N MET A 1 -1.83 32.75 38.41
CA MET A 1 -1.18 31.65 39.13
C MET A 1 -1.66 31.61 40.57
N THR A 2 -2.78 30.94 40.73
CA THR A 2 -3.39 30.50 41.97
C THR A 2 -3.20 28.98 42.03
N ALA A 3 -2.92 28.43 43.21
CA ALA A 3 -2.80 27.00 43.43
C ALA A 3 -4.03 26.49 44.21
N TYR A 4 -4.72 25.50 43.66
CA TYR A 4 -5.87 24.83 44.26
C TYR A 4 -5.49 23.40 44.67
N SER A 5 -6.11 22.90 45.73
CA SER A 5 -5.92 21.51 46.17
C SER A 5 -7.18 20.85 46.69
N VAL A 6 -7.30 19.55 46.45
CA VAL A 6 -8.27 18.64 47.05
C VAL A 6 -7.50 17.54 47.76
N ALA A 7 -7.39 17.63 49.08
CA ALA A 7 -6.57 16.72 49.87
C ALA A 7 -7.14 15.31 49.92
N ASN A 8 -6.27 14.32 50.09
CA ASN A 8 -6.66 12.92 50.25
C ASN A 8 -7.69 12.74 51.38
N GLY A 9 -8.71 11.91 51.13
CA GLY A 9 -9.82 11.66 52.04
C GLY A 9 -10.83 12.81 52.14
N THR A 10 -10.73 13.84 51.31
CA THR A 10 -11.70 14.94 51.24
C THR A 10 -12.48 14.93 49.93
N THR A 11 -13.76 15.32 50.00
CA THR A 11 -14.62 15.51 48.84
C THR A 11 -14.99 16.99 48.70
N GLN A 12 -14.79 17.55 47.51
CA GLN A 12 -15.23 18.89 47.14
C GLN A 12 -16.29 18.78 46.05
N THR A 13 -17.41 19.49 46.23
CA THR A 13 -18.56 19.43 45.31
C THR A 13 -18.81 20.71 44.53
N ALA A 14 -18.01 21.74 44.78
CA ALA A 14 -18.05 22.98 44.02
C ALA A 14 -17.06 22.89 42.87
N ARG A 15 -17.49 23.30 41.66
CA ARG A 15 -16.62 23.39 40.50
C ARG A 15 -15.38 24.23 40.75
N ARG A 16 -14.33 23.99 39.97
CA ARG A 16 -13.06 24.72 40.01
C ARG A 16 -12.89 25.54 38.74
N ASP A 17 -12.75 26.85 38.91
CA ASP A 17 -12.53 27.79 37.83
C ASP A 17 -11.02 28.13 37.78
N LEU A 18 -10.35 27.84 36.66
CA LEU A 18 -8.91 28.09 36.41
C LEU A 18 -8.72 29.16 35.33
N ALA A 19 -7.54 29.78 35.26
CA ALA A 19 -7.12 30.72 34.21
C ALA A 19 -5.59 30.93 34.22
N GLY A 20 -5.01 31.39 33.10
CA GLY A 20 -3.57 31.66 33.00
C GLY A 20 -2.75 30.42 33.40
N GLY A 21 -1.67 30.61 34.16
CA GLY A 21 -0.88 29.50 34.73
C GLY A 21 -1.35 29.06 36.12
N ASP A 22 -2.65 28.87 36.34
CA ASP A 22 -3.17 28.34 37.60
C ASP A 22 -2.91 26.82 37.71
N THR A 23 -2.79 26.29 38.93
CA THR A 23 -2.56 24.86 39.17
C THR A 23 -3.63 24.22 40.06
N LEU A 24 -3.95 22.95 39.82
CA LEU A 24 -4.91 22.17 40.59
C LEU A 24 -4.31 20.79 40.92
N GLN A 25 -4.11 20.49 42.21
CA GLN A 25 -3.76 19.15 42.71
C GLN A 25 -5.00 18.44 43.28
N VAL A 26 -5.28 17.22 42.84
CA VAL A 26 -6.40 16.42 43.35
C VAL A 26 -5.89 15.07 43.85
N ASP A 27 -5.79 14.94 45.18
CA ASP A 27 -5.45 13.66 45.86
C ASP A 27 -6.72 13.00 46.48
N GLY A 28 -7.81 13.76 46.57
CA GLY A 28 -9.11 13.33 47.11
C GLY A 28 -10.16 13.16 46.02
N THR A 29 -11.34 13.75 46.22
CA THR A 29 -12.44 13.69 45.24
C THR A 29 -12.96 15.09 44.92
N LEU A 30 -12.94 15.49 43.65
CA LEU A 30 -13.66 16.64 43.11
C LEU A 30 -14.87 16.13 42.32
N SER A 31 -16.08 16.23 42.87
CA SER A 31 -17.30 15.62 42.32
C SER A 31 -18.39 16.66 42.14
N VAL A 32 -18.66 17.05 40.89
CA VAL A 32 -19.72 18.01 40.57
C VAL A 32 -20.93 17.26 39.99
N SER A 33 -22.12 17.59 40.49
CA SER A 33 -23.37 16.92 40.10
C SER A 33 -24.34 17.86 39.38
N THR A 34 -23.82 18.84 38.65
CA THR A 34 -24.58 19.77 37.80
C THR A 34 -24.00 19.73 36.39
N GLU A 35 -24.75 20.15 35.38
CA GLU A 35 -24.26 20.25 33.98
C GLU A 35 -23.00 21.14 33.82
N ASN A 36 -22.67 21.98 34.82
CA ASN A 36 -21.39 22.69 34.82
C ASN A 36 -20.23 21.71 34.95
N PRO A 37 -19.11 21.92 34.22
CA PRO A 37 -17.96 21.05 34.32
C PRO A 37 -17.30 21.11 35.71
N SER A 38 -16.64 20.03 36.12
CA SER A 38 -15.94 19.95 37.41
C SER A 38 -14.75 20.90 37.46
N VAL A 39 -14.03 21.02 36.35
CA VAL A 39 -12.98 22.01 36.11
C VAL A 39 -13.32 22.82 34.84
N ARG A 40 -13.33 24.15 34.98
CA ARG A 40 -13.64 25.10 33.90
C ARG A 40 -12.51 26.12 33.77
N PHE A 41 -12.16 26.46 32.55
CA PHE A 41 -11.29 27.60 32.29
C PHE A 41 -12.10 28.87 32.04
N THR A 42 -11.69 29.97 32.68
CA THR A 42 -12.39 31.27 32.64
C THR A 42 -11.72 32.32 31.77
N ALA A 43 -10.47 32.06 31.39
CA ALA A 43 -9.66 32.81 30.43
C ALA A 43 -8.61 31.84 29.85
N ALA A 44 -7.87 32.30 28.84
CA ALA A 44 -6.87 31.52 28.11
C ALA A 44 -5.88 30.90 29.10
N PRO A 45 -5.72 29.57 29.10
CA PRO A 45 -4.68 28.93 29.89
C PRO A 45 -3.33 29.26 29.29
N ASP A 46 -2.38 29.59 30.15
CA ASP A 46 -1.00 29.95 29.79
C ASP A 46 -0.09 29.24 30.79
N GLY A 47 0.10 27.94 30.54
CA GLY A 47 0.80 27.02 31.43
C GLY A 47 -0.03 26.59 32.64
N ALA A 48 -1.35 26.39 32.47
CA ALA A 48 -2.16 25.82 33.54
C ALA A 48 -1.83 24.33 33.75
N GLU A 49 -1.86 23.86 34.99
CA GLU A 49 -1.54 22.46 35.30
C GLU A 49 -2.63 21.82 36.16
N ILE A 50 -3.04 20.61 35.80
CA ILE A 50 -3.92 19.76 36.60
C ILE A 50 -3.15 18.48 36.90
N HIS A 51 -2.96 18.17 38.18
CA HIS A 51 -2.34 16.95 38.68
C HIS A 51 -3.40 16.16 39.45
N ASN A 52 -3.77 14.98 38.95
CA ASN A 52 -4.83 14.16 39.55
C ASN A 52 -4.30 12.79 39.97
N ASP A 53 -4.17 12.58 41.27
CA ASP A 53 -3.89 11.28 41.90
C ASP A 53 -5.17 10.66 42.53
N GLY A 54 -6.28 11.40 42.51
CA GLY A 54 -7.55 11.05 43.12
C GLY A 54 -8.67 10.85 42.09
N LEU A 55 -9.82 11.44 42.35
CA LEU A 55 -11.00 11.38 41.47
C LEU A 55 -11.45 12.79 41.08
N ILE A 56 -11.48 13.10 39.80
CA ILE A 56 -12.23 14.23 39.24
C ILE A 56 -13.43 13.64 38.51
N GLU A 57 -14.64 13.92 38.97
CA GLU A 57 -15.85 13.39 38.34
C GLU A 57 -16.93 14.45 38.09
N ASN A 58 -17.69 14.26 37.03
CA ASN A 58 -18.98 14.90 36.84
C ASN A 58 -20.07 13.84 36.70
N THR A 59 -21.08 13.87 37.57
CA THR A 59 -22.13 12.85 37.61
C THR A 59 -23.46 13.33 37.03
N ALA A 60 -23.50 14.53 36.46
CA ALA A 60 -24.70 15.05 35.81
C ALA A 60 -24.76 14.61 34.35
N ASP A 61 -25.97 14.34 33.87
CA ASP A 61 -26.28 14.21 32.45
C ASP A 61 -25.79 15.45 31.67
N GLY A 62 -25.15 15.25 30.51
CA GLY A 62 -24.44 16.31 29.76
C GLY A 62 -23.22 16.94 30.46
N GLY A 63 -22.89 16.47 31.66
CA GLY A 63 -21.82 17.00 32.51
C GLY A 63 -20.45 16.48 32.10
N ARG A 64 -19.47 17.39 32.06
CA ARG A 64 -18.06 17.11 31.68
C ARG A 64 -17.13 17.22 32.87
N ALA A 65 -16.04 16.47 32.91
CA ALA A 65 -15.09 16.59 34.02
C ALA A 65 -14.20 17.83 33.86
N ILE A 66 -13.52 17.99 32.72
CA ILE A 66 -12.65 19.12 32.42
C ILE A 66 -13.07 19.75 31.09
N ARG A 67 -13.30 21.07 31.06
CA ARG A 67 -13.72 21.77 29.84
C ARG A 67 -12.96 23.07 29.56
N PHE A 68 -12.40 23.15 28.36
CA PHE A 68 -11.88 24.34 27.70
C PHE A 68 -12.95 24.90 26.75
N GLY A 69 -13.72 25.89 27.19
CA GLY A 69 -14.89 26.41 26.45
C GLY A 69 -14.62 27.62 25.54
N SER A 70 -15.61 28.01 24.72
CA SER A 70 -15.54 29.09 23.71
C SER A 70 -15.19 30.50 24.20
N GLY A 71 -15.12 30.72 25.52
CA GLY A 71 -14.83 32.03 26.13
C GLY A 71 -13.40 32.22 26.64
N ILE A 72 -12.51 31.23 26.47
CA ILE A 72 -11.16 31.30 27.04
C ILE A 72 -10.20 32.13 26.17
N GLY A 73 -10.34 32.08 24.85
CA GLY A 73 -9.46 32.77 23.90
C GLY A 73 -8.78 31.78 22.95
N ALA A 74 -8.17 32.31 21.89
CA ALA A 74 -7.72 31.52 20.75
C ALA A 74 -6.47 30.65 20.99
N THR A 75 -5.74 30.88 22.09
CA THR A 75 -4.52 30.14 22.40
C THR A 75 -4.65 29.43 23.74
N LEU A 76 -4.32 28.14 23.74
CA LEU A 76 -4.37 27.24 24.90
C LEU A 76 -2.97 26.72 25.20
N THR A 77 -2.50 26.84 26.44
CA THR A 77 -1.36 26.05 26.93
C THR A 77 -1.68 25.48 28.31
N ALA A 78 -1.85 24.16 28.37
CA ALA A 78 -2.19 23.47 29.61
C ALA A 78 -1.65 22.04 29.64
N THR A 79 -1.43 21.53 30.85
CA THR A 79 -1.01 20.16 31.12
C THR A 79 -2.00 19.48 32.06
N ILE A 80 -2.36 18.24 31.75
CA ILE A 80 -3.14 17.35 32.59
C ILE A 80 -2.28 16.11 32.85
N ASP A 81 -1.85 15.91 34.10
CA ASP A 81 -1.17 14.71 34.56
C ASP A 81 -2.15 13.88 35.41
N ASN A 82 -2.45 12.67 34.95
CA ASN A 82 -3.46 11.81 35.55
C ASN A 82 -2.86 10.49 36.05
N GLY A 83 -2.59 10.41 37.35
CA GLY A 83 -2.33 9.18 38.11
C GLY A 83 -3.60 8.52 38.69
N GLY A 84 -4.74 9.22 38.68
CA GLY A 84 -6.01 8.80 39.26
C GLY A 84 -7.12 8.50 38.24
N THR A 85 -8.35 8.90 38.55
CA THR A 85 -9.51 8.76 37.66
C THR A 85 -10.11 10.11 37.31
N ILE A 86 -10.36 10.34 36.02
CA ILE A 86 -11.20 11.41 35.50
C ILE A 86 -12.44 10.75 34.88
N ARG A 87 -13.63 11.13 35.33
CA ARG A 87 -14.90 10.53 34.88
C ARG A 87 -16.00 11.54 34.58
N SER A 88 -16.80 11.29 33.56
CA SER A 88 -18.00 12.07 33.26
C SER A 88 -19.13 11.22 32.69
N ILE A 89 -20.33 11.80 32.63
CA ILE A 89 -21.39 11.25 31.79
C ILE A 89 -21.13 11.62 30.33
N ASP A 90 -20.98 12.90 30.02
CA ASP A 90 -20.61 13.38 28.68
C ASP A 90 -19.07 13.30 28.50
N ASP A 91 -18.43 14.22 27.79
CA ASP A 91 -16.96 14.19 27.59
C ASP A 91 -16.15 14.32 28.89
N ALA A 92 -15.12 13.48 29.05
CA ALA A 92 -14.27 13.54 30.25
C ALA A 92 -13.32 14.74 30.20
N VAL A 93 -12.60 14.91 29.08
CA VAL A 93 -11.85 16.12 28.78
C VAL A 93 -12.33 16.67 27.46
N GLN A 94 -12.79 17.92 27.45
CA GLN A 94 -13.23 18.59 26.24
C GLN A 94 -12.46 19.87 25.95
N VAL A 95 -11.94 20.00 24.73
CA VAL A 95 -11.69 21.26 24.05
C VAL A 95 -12.84 21.52 23.10
N GLN A 96 -13.62 22.56 23.38
CA GLN A 96 -14.84 22.82 22.60
C GLN A 96 -14.51 23.32 21.19
N ALA A 97 -15.20 22.80 20.18
CA ALA A 97 -15.14 23.28 18.81
C ALA A 97 -15.25 24.83 18.71
N GLY A 98 -14.38 25.44 17.89
CA GLY A 98 -14.30 26.89 17.67
C GLY A 98 -13.77 27.71 18.85
N SER A 99 -13.31 27.08 19.95
CA SER A 99 -12.80 27.80 21.13
C SER A 99 -11.31 28.18 21.03
N VAL A 100 -10.49 27.30 20.42
CA VAL A 100 -9.04 27.39 20.36
C VAL A 100 -8.58 27.19 18.92
N THR A 101 -7.60 27.97 18.47
CA THR A 101 -7.02 27.89 17.12
C THR A 101 -5.49 27.71 17.13
N ALA A 102 -4.86 27.70 18.30
CA ALA A 102 -3.42 27.54 18.48
C ALA A 102 -3.03 27.09 19.89
N GLY A 103 -1.82 26.57 20.04
CA GLY A 103 -1.21 26.21 21.33
C GLY A 103 -1.21 24.69 21.57
N THR A 104 -0.91 24.28 22.79
CA THR A 104 -0.68 22.87 23.14
C THR A 104 -1.50 22.46 24.36
N LEU A 105 -2.18 21.33 24.27
CA LEU A 105 -2.70 20.60 25.42
C LEU A 105 -1.90 19.32 25.58
N THR A 106 -1.19 19.18 26.69
CA THR A 106 -0.44 17.97 27.03
C THR A 106 -1.27 17.15 28.02
N ILE A 107 -1.51 15.87 27.72
CA ILE A 107 -2.21 14.93 28.61
C ILE A 107 -1.32 13.72 28.83
N THR A 108 -1.03 13.41 30.09
CA THR A 108 -0.30 12.20 30.48
C THR A 108 -1.17 11.33 31.37
N THR A 109 -1.17 10.03 31.13
CA THR A 109 -1.82 9.05 32.00
C THR A 109 -0.81 8.03 32.51
N GLU A 110 -0.81 7.77 33.81
CA GLU A 110 0.03 6.73 34.40
C GLU A 110 -0.59 5.33 34.29
N ILE A 111 0.23 4.30 34.46
CA ILE A 111 -0.24 2.90 34.53
C ILE A 111 -1.28 2.75 35.65
N GLY A 112 -2.48 2.29 35.27
CA GLY A 112 -3.59 2.07 36.20
C GLY A 112 -4.50 3.27 36.41
N SER A 113 -4.18 4.43 35.82
CA SER A 113 -5.06 5.59 35.80
C SER A 113 -6.12 5.45 34.69
N THR A 114 -7.20 6.21 34.79
CA THR A 114 -8.32 6.12 33.83
C THR A 114 -8.92 7.49 33.54
N ILE A 115 -9.18 7.77 32.26
CA ILE A 115 -10.06 8.83 31.79
C ILE A 115 -11.24 8.14 31.11
N VAL A 116 -12.46 8.35 31.60
CA VAL A 116 -13.65 7.61 31.15
C VAL A 116 -14.90 8.47 31.02
N SER A 117 -15.67 8.24 29.96
CA SER A 117 -16.99 8.82 29.72
C SER A 117 -18.04 7.73 29.53
N ASP A 118 -19.26 7.98 30.01
CA ASP A 118 -20.38 7.04 29.86
C ASP A 118 -21.11 7.23 28.50
N GLU A 119 -21.25 8.47 28.02
CA GLU A 119 -21.97 8.86 26.79
C GLU A 119 -21.08 9.60 25.77
N GLY A 120 -20.28 10.57 26.23
CA GLY A 120 -19.39 11.37 25.36
C GLY A 120 -18.03 10.71 25.09
N GLN A 121 -17.06 11.47 24.61
CA GLN A 121 -15.70 10.95 24.37
C GLN A 121 -14.85 10.96 25.65
N ALA A 122 -13.84 10.08 25.75
CA ALA A 122 -12.87 10.21 26.84
C ALA A 122 -12.09 11.51 26.63
N LEU A 123 -11.68 11.78 25.39
CA LEU A 123 -11.08 13.03 24.97
C LEU A 123 -11.82 13.58 23.74
N ASP A 124 -12.62 14.64 23.92
CA ASP A 124 -13.18 15.43 22.82
C ASP A 124 -12.28 16.65 22.58
N LEU A 125 -11.39 16.54 21.61
CA LEU A 125 -10.40 17.56 21.27
C LEU A 125 -10.78 18.27 19.96
N ALA A 126 -12.08 18.43 19.70
CA ALA A 126 -12.58 19.14 18.52
C ALA A 126 -12.10 20.60 18.49
N SER A 127 -11.19 20.93 17.58
CA SER A 127 -10.85 22.32 17.24
C SER A 127 -11.07 22.52 15.74
N THR A 128 -11.80 23.56 15.34
CA THR A 128 -12.30 23.73 13.97
C THR A 128 -11.29 24.47 13.10
N SER A 129 -10.14 23.85 12.83
CA SER A 129 -8.96 24.41 12.15
C SER A 129 -8.06 25.31 13.01
N GLY A 130 -6.75 25.14 12.87
CA GLY A 130 -5.73 25.94 13.57
C GLY A 130 -4.44 25.16 13.85
N ALA A 131 -3.42 25.85 14.36
CA ALA A 131 -2.13 25.27 14.77
C ALA A 131 -2.19 24.72 16.21
N PHE A 132 -3.33 24.14 16.59
CA PHE A 132 -3.49 23.50 17.90
C PHE A 132 -2.92 22.09 17.86
N LEU A 133 -2.12 21.76 18.88
CA LEU A 133 -1.49 20.46 19.06
C LEU A 133 -2.01 19.81 20.34
N ALA A 134 -2.57 18.62 20.22
CA ALA A 134 -2.78 17.73 21.36
C ALA A 134 -1.57 16.79 21.47
N GLU A 135 -0.85 16.84 22.59
CA GLU A 135 0.24 15.90 22.91
C GLU A 135 -0.28 14.93 23.98
N ILE A 136 -0.35 13.64 23.65
CA ILE A 136 -0.90 12.63 24.56
C ILE A 136 0.12 11.52 24.78
N ASP A 137 0.46 11.26 26.04
CA ASP A 137 1.23 10.09 26.47
C ASP A 137 0.35 9.21 27.36
N ASN A 138 -0.22 8.15 26.79
CA ASN A 138 -1.17 7.28 27.47
C ASN A 138 -0.51 5.97 27.90
N ALA A 139 -0.22 5.81 29.20
CA ALA A 139 0.12 4.50 29.79
C ALA A 139 -1.05 3.85 30.54
N GLY A 140 -2.13 4.60 30.77
CA GLY A 140 -3.34 4.17 31.47
C GLY A 140 -4.46 3.71 30.54
N SER A 141 -5.69 4.20 30.76
CA SER A 141 -6.86 3.87 29.96
C SER A 141 -7.68 5.11 29.58
N LEU A 142 -7.93 5.29 28.29
CA LEU A 142 -8.86 6.27 27.74
C LEU A 142 -10.07 5.50 27.21
N LEU A 143 -11.22 5.63 27.86
CA LEU A 143 -12.38 4.77 27.62
C LEU A 143 -13.64 5.60 27.37
N ALA A 144 -14.26 5.48 26.21
CA ALA A 144 -15.58 6.03 25.94
C ALA A 144 -16.57 4.89 25.73
N LEU A 145 -17.61 4.82 26.55
CA LEU A 145 -18.52 3.65 26.52
C LEU A 145 -19.57 3.72 25.41
N ALA A 146 -19.82 4.90 24.84
CA ALA A 146 -20.86 5.12 23.82
C ALA A 146 -20.46 6.13 22.73
N ALA A 147 -19.17 6.45 22.60
CA ALA A 147 -18.64 7.33 21.58
C ALA A 147 -17.17 6.98 21.28
N ASP A 148 -16.51 7.82 20.49
CA ASP A 148 -15.09 7.68 20.19
C ASP A 148 -14.23 7.77 21.45
N GLY A 149 -13.18 6.95 21.54
CA GLY A 149 -12.22 7.05 22.63
C GLY A 149 -11.56 8.42 22.64
N VAL A 150 -11.04 8.81 21.48
CA VAL A 150 -10.44 10.13 21.23
C VAL A 150 -11.00 10.70 19.94
N LYS A 151 -11.49 11.94 19.97
CA LYS A 151 -11.89 12.71 18.78
C LYS A 151 -11.01 13.95 18.65
N ILE A 152 -10.44 14.20 17.47
CA ILE A 152 -9.52 15.32 17.23
C ILE A 152 -9.83 16.04 15.91
N GLY A 153 -9.89 17.39 15.96
CA GLY A 153 -10.12 18.23 14.77
C GLY A 153 -8.91 19.03 14.27
N ALA A 154 -7.72 18.83 14.84
CA ALA A 154 -6.49 19.52 14.44
C ALA A 154 -5.29 18.56 14.45
N THR A 155 -4.15 18.93 15.07
CA THR A 155 -2.97 18.06 15.09
C THR A 155 -2.91 17.23 16.37
N LEU A 156 -2.74 15.91 16.22
CA LEU A 156 -2.48 14.97 17.32
C LEU A 156 -1.04 14.45 17.26
N ASP A 157 -0.33 14.48 18.38
CA ASP A 157 0.84 13.64 18.62
C ASP A 157 0.55 12.72 19.80
N LEU A 158 0.40 11.43 19.52
CA LEU A 158 -0.04 10.42 20.48
C LEU A 158 1.01 9.31 20.63
N VAL A 159 1.42 9.06 21.86
CA VAL A 159 2.07 7.82 22.28
C VAL A 159 1.09 7.02 23.13
N ASN A 160 0.76 5.81 22.70
CA ASN A 160 -0.13 4.91 23.42
C ASN A 160 0.63 3.65 23.87
N GLY A 161 0.96 3.57 25.16
CA GLY A 161 1.39 2.33 25.83
C GLY A 161 0.28 1.62 26.61
N GLY A 162 -0.88 2.27 26.74
CA GLY A 162 -2.05 1.79 27.48
C GLY A 162 -3.19 1.32 26.57
N THR A 163 -4.43 1.54 27.01
CA THR A 163 -5.63 1.24 26.21
C THR A 163 -6.33 2.53 25.80
N ILE A 164 -6.72 2.60 24.53
CA ILE A 164 -7.68 3.56 24.01
C ILE A 164 -8.85 2.73 23.47
N GLN A 165 -10.06 3.03 23.94
CA GLN A 165 -11.25 2.33 23.53
C GLN A 165 -12.40 3.31 23.26
N GLY A 166 -12.97 3.23 22.06
CA GLY A 166 -14.27 3.79 21.73
C GLY A 166 -15.32 2.69 21.66
N GLY A 167 -16.47 2.94 22.27
CA GLY A 167 -17.56 1.97 22.38
C GLY A 167 -17.41 0.96 23.52
N SER A 168 -18.37 0.05 23.62
CA SER A 168 -18.60 -0.79 24.80
C SER A 168 -18.04 -2.20 24.62
N ALA A 169 -17.20 -2.65 25.56
CA ALA A 169 -16.74 -4.04 25.60
C ALA A 169 -17.86 -5.08 25.80
N ALA A 170 -19.09 -4.65 26.11
CA ALA A 170 -20.25 -5.50 26.39
C ALA A 170 -21.35 -5.44 25.31
N GLY A 171 -21.10 -4.75 24.19
CA GLY A 171 -22.04 -4.59 23.09
C GLY A 171 -21.61 -3.48 22.13
N TYR A 172 -21.94 -3.62 20.85
CA TYR A 172 -21.56 -2.69 19.80
C TYR A 172 -22.22 -1.31 19.91
N VAL A 173 -21.43 -0.26 19.73
CA VAL A 173 -21.86 1.13 19.57
C VAL A 173 -21.58 1.62 18.16
N GLN A 174 -22.65 2.01 17.45
CA GLN A 174 -22.55 2.54 16.10
C GLN A 174 -21.68 3.81 16.05
N GLY A 175 -20.70 3.80 15.15
CA GLY A 175 -19.85 4.95 14.89
C GLY A 175 -18.78 5.21 15.94
N ALA A 176 -18.65 4.35 16.96
CA ALA A 176 -17.64 4.52 17.98
C ALA A 176 -16.29 3.95 17.53
N ASP A 177 -15.36 4.86 17.25
CA ASP A 177 -14.01 4.54 16.82
C ASP A 177 -13.03 4.64 17.99
N GLY A 178 -11.94 3.88 17.96
CA GLY A 178 -10.89 4.02 18.98
C GLY A 178 -10.33 5.44 18.98
N ILE A 179 -10.01 5.94 17.79
CA ILE A 179 -9.59 7.31 17.54
C ILE A 179 -10.25 7.82 16.25
N GLN A 180 -10.91 8.98 16.32
CA GLN A 180 -11.50 9.69 15.18
C GLN A 180 -10.71 10.99 14.90
N PHE A 181 -10.16 11.10 13.69
CA PHE A 181 -9.66 12.35 13.13
C PHE A 181 -10.75 12.97 12.25
N GLU A 182 -11.16 14.20 12.53
CA GLU A 182 -12.09 14.94 11.67
C GLU A 182 -11.38 15.40 10.39
N ASP A 183 -12.16 15.88 9.41
CA ASP A 183 -11.64 16.38 8.13
C ASP A 183 -10.54 17.44 8.32
N GLY A 184 -9.46 17.28 7.56
CA GLY A 184 -8.27 18.14 7.59
C GLY A 184 -7.43 18.03 8.86
N ALA A 185 -7.75 17.11 9.77
CA ALA A 185 -6.91 16.81 10.92
C ALA A 185 -5.65 16.05 10.48
N SER A 186 -4.59 16.13 11.30
CA SER A 186 -3.31 15.49 10.97
C SER A 186 -2.63 15.00 12.23
N GLY A 187 -1.62 14.15 12.10
CA GLY A 187 -0.89 13.75 13.30
C GLY A 187 -0.01 12.53 13.18
N THR A 188 0.55 12.18 14.32
CA THR A 188 1.37 11.01 14.55
C THR A 188 0.77 10.18 15.68
N ILE A 189 0.71 8.87 15.45
CA ILE A 189 0.31 7.89 16.45
C ILE A 189 1.42 6.85 16.56
N LEU A 190 1.97 6.70 17.75
CA LEU A 190 2.83 5.59 18.13
C LEU A 190 2.07 4.70 19.11
N ASN A 191 1.55 3.58 18.62
CA ASN A 191 1.02 2.53 19.47
C ASN A 191 2.19 1.67 19.96
N ALA A 192 2.70 1.98 21.14
CA ALA A 192 3.89 1.37 21.73
C ALA A 192 3.65 -0.09 22.16
N PRO A 193 4.69 -0.89 22.43
CA PRO A 193 4.53 -2.29 22.82
C PRO A 193 3.57 -2.48 24.01
N GLY A 194 2.56 -3.34 23.84
CA GLY A 194 1.50 -3.56 24.83
C GLY A 194 0.30 -2.61 24.70
N GLY A 195 0.43 -1.55 23.90
CA GLY A 195 -0.64 -0.63 23.57
C GLY A 195 -1.77 -1.29 22.79
N ALA A 196 -3.00 -0.88 23.11
CA ALA A 196 -4.22 -1.32 22.43
C ALA A 196 -5.05 -0.10 22.02
N ILE A 197 -5.41 -0.03 20.74
CA ILE A 197 -6.39 0.91 20.21
C ILE A 197 -7.56 0.08 19.66
N LEU A 198 -8.75 0.28 20.23
CA LEU A 198 -9.92 -0.56 19.99
C LEU A 198 -11.11 0.35 19.68
N GLY A 199 -11.80 0.09 18.59
CA GLY A 199 -13.12 0.68 18.35
C GLY A 199 -14.14 -0.40 18.03
N ASP A 200 -15.38 -0.14 18.43
CA ASP A 200 -16.49 -1.00 18.04
C ASP A 200 -16.67 -0.99 16.51
N ARG A 201 -16.48 0.17 15.86
CA ARG A 201 -16.44 0.31 14.38
C ARG A 201 -15.01 0.22 13.85
N HIS A 202 -14.25 1.32 13.82
CA HIS A 202 -12.84 1.32 13.39
C HIS A 202 -11.88 1.44 14.57
N GLY A 203 -10.69 0.84 14.45
CA GLY A 203 -9.63 1.10 15.43
C GLY A 203 -9.20 2.57 15.38
N ILE A 204 -8.91 3.06 14.18
CA ILE A 204 -8.60 4.45 13.89
C ILE A 204 -9.36 4.84 12.62
N ASN A 205 -10.08 5.96 12.64
CA ASN A 205 -10.74 6.54 11.46
C ASN A 205 -10.20 7.94 11.16
N MET A 206 -10.01 8.25 9.88
CA MET A 206 -9.46 9.52 9.41
C MET A 206 -10.36 10.12 8.34
N GLY A 207 -10.90 11.32 8.60
CA GLY A 207 -11.75 12.02 7.63
C GLY A 207 -11.00 12.54 6.42
N GLU A 208 -11.73 13.18 5.51
CA GLU A 208 -11.21 13.74 4.26
C GLU A 208 -10.06 14.74 4.50
N ASP A 209 -9.17 14.90 3.51
CA ASP A 209 -8.02 15.82 3.58
C ASP A 209 -7.07 15.60 4.78
N SER A 210 -7.21 14.48 5.49
CA SER A 210 -6.32 14.12 6.60
C SER A 210 -4.98 13.58 6.12
N LEU A 211 -3.94 13.80 6.94
CA LEU A 211 -2.63 13.15 6.78
C LEU A 211 -2.14 12.68 8.15
N VAL A 212 -2.21 11.37 8.38
CA VAL A 212 -1.81 10.76 9.65
C VAL A 212 -0.77 9.68 9.41
N THR A 213 0.25 9.67 10.26
CA THR A 213 1.23 8.59 10.34
C THR A 213 0.95 7.72 11.55
N VAL A 214 0.71 6.43 11.32
CA VAL A 214 0.45 5.43 12.36
C VAL A 214 1.61 4.45 12.41
N THR A 215 2.29 4.38 13.55
CA THR A 215 3.29 3.34 13.86
C THR A 215 2.73 2.39 14.92
N ASN A 216 2.52 1.13 14.56
CA ASN A 216 2.04 0.09 15.45
C ASN A 216 3.19 -0.85 15.82
N GLU A 217 3.75 -0.69 17.02
CA GLU A 217 4.95 -1.41 17.44
C GLU A 217 4.73 -2.90 17.69
N ALA A 218 5.83 -3.66 17.72
CA ALA A 218 5.77 -5.09 18.01
C ALA A 218 5.12 -5.34 19.39
N GLY A 219 4.11 -6.20 19.42
CA GLY A 219 3.33 -6.49 20.63
C GLY A 219 2.19 -5.51 20.92
N ALA A 220 2.01 -4.48 20.08
CA ALA A 220 0.85 -3.60 20.09
C ALA A 220 -0.26 -4.13 19.17
N ARG A 221 -1.50 -3.69 19.39
CA ARG A 221 -2.65 -4.06 18.55
C ARG A 221 -3.58 -2.88 18.23
N ILE A 222 -4.13 -2.90 17.02
CA ILE A 222 -5.20 -2.01 16.57
C ILE A 222 -6.34 -2.89 16.04
N LEU A 223 -7.57 -2.64 16.50
CA LEU A 223 -8.75 -3.44 16.15
C LEU A 223 -9.95 -2.54 15.84
N GLY A 224 -10.52 -2.72 14.64
CA GLY A 224 -11.90 -2.33 14.32
C GLY A 224 -12.84 -3.52 14.47
N GLY A 225 -13.91 -3.36 15.25
CA GLY A 225 -14.85 -4.43 15.59
C GLY A 225 -15.89 -4.73 14.51
N ASN A 226 -16.21 -3.76 13.66
CA ASN A 226 -17.20 -3.86 12.57
C ASN A 226 -16.87 -2.86 11.45
N GLY A 227 -15.58 -2.77 11.16
CA GLY A 227 -14.99 -1.81 10.26
C GLY A 227 -13.49 -2.07 10.23
N SER A 228 -12.78 -1.20 9.52
CA SER A 228 -11.35 -1.36 9.31
C SER A 228 -10.52 -1.21 10.60
N GLY A 229 -9.39 -1.90 10.69
CA GLY A 229 -8.42 -1.65 11.75
C GLY A 229 -7.92 -0.20 11.72
N ILE A 230 -7.58 0.28 10.52
CA ILE A 230 -7.28 1.68 10.21
C ILE A 230 -8.06 2.04 8.95
N GLY A 231 -8.94 3.04 9.03
CA GLY A 231 -9.70 3.61 7.91
C GLY A 231 -9.29 5.06 7.62
N SER A 232 -9.31 5.48 6.36
CA SER A 232 -8.99 6.85 5.95
C SER A 232 -9.63 7.24 4.63
N ASP A 233 -10.46 8.29 4.65
CA ASP A 233 -10.98 8.94 3.44
C ASP A 233 -9.91 9.83 2.75
N GLY A 234 -8.75 10.02 3.43
CA GLY A 234 -7.59 10.79 2.97
C GLY A 234 -6.33 9.94 2.72
N THR A 235 -5.16 10.57 2.82
CA THR A 235 -3.86 9.90 2.71
C THR A 235 -3.39 9.41 4.08
N ALA A 236 -2.86 8.19 4.16
CA ALA A 236 -2.24 7.70 5.39
C ALA A 236 -0.89 7.01 5.17
N ILE A 237 -0.05 7.11 6.20
CA ILE A 237 1.21 6.38 6.30
C ILE A 237 1.08 5.38 7.45
N VAL A 238 1.28 4.09 7.19
CA VAL A 238 1.17 3.03 8.20
C VAL A 238 2.45 2.21 8.27
N ILE A 239 3.07 2.15 9.44
CA ILE A 239 4.22 1.30 9.74
C ILE A 239 3.78 0.28 10.79
N ASN A 240 3.69 -0.99 10.41
CA ASN A 240 3.15 -2.03 11.28
C ASN A 240 4.18 -3.09 11.64
N HIS A 241 4.56 -3.15 12.92
CA HIS A 241 5.30 -4.26 13.53
C HIS A 241 4.40 -5.16 14.40
N GLY A 242 3.22 -4.66 14.79
CA GLY A 242 2.24 -5.35 15.63
C GLY A 242 1.17 -6.11 14.84
N ILE A 243 -0.05 -6.07 15.36
CA ILE A 243 -1.24 -6.64 14.72
C ILE A 243 -2.23 -5.52 14.43
N ILE A 244 -2.67 -5.41 13.19
CA ILE A 244 -3.81 -4.59 12.77
C ILE A 244 -4.90 -5.53 12.28
N THR A 245 -6.13 -5.32 12.73
CA THR A 245 -7.25 -6.19 12.38
C THR A 245 -8.51 -5.37 12.15
N GLY A 246 -9.12 -5.54 10.98
CA GLY A 246 -10.55 -5.34 10.80
C GLY A 246 -11.26 -6.65 11.04
N SER A 247 -12.36 -6.57 11.78
CA SER A 247 -13.19 -7.70 12.13
C SER A 247 -14.64 -7.35 11.90
N PHE A 248 -15.46 -8.40 11.91
CA PHE A 248 -16.90 -8.31 11.97
C PHE A 248 -17.40 -8.71 13.36
N ALA A 249 -18.31 -7.93 13.93
CA ALA A 249 -18.98 -8.23 15.20
C ALA A 249 -20.43 -8.63 14.91
N ASP A 250 -20.72 -9.93 15.03
CA ASP A 250 -22.06 -10.52 14.82
C ASP A 250 -23.02 -10.29 16.03
N GLU A 251 -22.84 -9.18 16.75
CA GLU A 251 -23.66 -8.84 17.92
C GLU A 251 -24.88 -8.00 17.53
N ALA A 252 -26.04 -8.28 18.15
CA ALA A 252 -27.28 -7.55 17.89
C ALA A 252 -27.10 -6.04 18.19
N GLY A 253 -27.11 -5.21 17.14
CA GLY A 253 -26.84 -3.77 17.23
C GLY A 253 -25.65 -3.30 16.38
N SER A 254 -24.83 -4.22 15.82
CA SER A 254 -23.80 -3.92 14.83
C SER A 254 -24.31 -3.44 13.47
N ASP A 255 -25.62 -3.49 13.28
CA ASP A 255 -26.37 -3.04 12.11
C ASP A 255 -26.21 -1.53 11.88
N VAL A 256 -25.41 -1.16 10.88
CA VAL A 256 -25.19 0.26 10.54
C VAL A 256 -26.27 0.84 9.62
N ASN A 257 -27.26 0.06 9.15
CA ASN A 257 -28.37 0.57 8.36
C ASN A 257 -29.73 0.25 8.96
N GLY A 258 -30.31 1.25 9.63
CA GLY A 258 -31.65 1.18 10.18
C GLY A 258 -32.72 0.61 9.22
N ALA A 259 -33.08 -0.66 9.44
CA ALA A 259 -34.41 -1.25 9.33
C ALA A 259 -35.32 -0.82 8.15
N THR A 260 -34.79 -0.67 6.93
CA THR A 260 -35.65 -0.51 5.74
C THR A 260 -35.48 -1.70 4.81
N PRO A 261 -36.33 -2.74 4.94
CA PRO A 261 -36.37 -3.84 3.99
C PRO A 261 -36.63 -3.30 2.57
N GLY A 262 -35.66 -3.47 1.67
CA GLY A 262 -35.78 -3.14 0.25
C GLY A 262 -35.33 -1.73 -0.16
N ALA A 263 -34.42 -1.09 0.59
CA ALA A 263 -33.63 0.01 0.03
C ALA A 263 -32.71 -0.52 -1.09
N GLU A 264 -32.43 0.30 -2.10
CA GLU A 264 -31.61 -0.07 -3.28
C GLU A 264 -30.14 -0.37 -2.92
N ASP A 265 -29.75 -0.11 -1.67
CA ASP A 265 -28.42 -0.35 -1.11
C ASP A 265 -28.49 -1.44 -0.01
N GLY A 266 -28.42 -2.71 -0.42
CA GLY A 266 -27.47 -3.61 0.24
C GLY A 266 -27.87 -4.64 1.32
N GLY A 267 -29.06 -4.58 1.89
CA GLY A 267 -29.44 -5.54 2.94
C GLY A 267 -29.65 -6.97 2.43
N GLY A 268 -28.96 -7.96 3.02
CA GLY A 268 -29.31 -9.38 2.89
C GLY A 268 -30.75 -9.68 3.34
N PRO A 269 -31.24 -10.94 3.29
CA PRO A 269 -32.61 -11.30 3.68
C PRO A 269 -32.97 -11.03 5.16
N ASP A 270 -32.03 -10.55 5.98
CA ASP A 270 -32.18 -9.98 7.32
C ASP A 270 -32.17 -8.44 7.39
N GLY A 271 -31.65 -7.74 6.37
CA GLY A 271 -31.76 -6.30 6.16
C GLY A 271 -30.61 -5.42 6.69
N ILE A 272 -29.37 -5.93 6.74
CA ILE A 272 -28.23 -5.31 7.42
C ILE A 272 -27.22 -4.70 6.41
N ASN A 273 -26.69 -3.48 6.66
CA ASN A 273 -25.37 -3.09 6.13
C ASN A 273 -24.34 -3.25 7.24
N ASP A 274 -23.22 -3.82 6.88
CA ASP A 274 -22.11 -4.17 7.76
C ASP A 274 -20.86 -3.45 7.24
N GLY A 275 -19.94 -3.09 8.13
CA GLY A 275 -18.66 -2.50 7.71
C GLY A 275 -17.80 -3.49 6.93
N ASP A 276 -16.80 -2.98 6.23
CA ASP A 276 -15.91 -3.78 5.39
C ASP A 276 -15.09 -4.83 6.15
N GLY A 277 -14.67 -4.46 7.37
CA GLY A 277 -13.86 -5.33 8.21
C GLY A 277 -12.45 -5.50 7.67
N ASP A 278 -11.94 -4.47 6.98
CA ASP A 278 -10.62 -4.50 6.35
C ASP A 278 -9.49 -4.36 7.36
N GLY A 279 -8.35 -4.99 7.09
CA GLY A 279 -7.17 -4.73 7.92
C GLY A 279 -6.82 -3.24 7.93
N ILE A 280 -6.66 -2.68 6.73
CA ILE A 280 -6.42 -1.26 6.47
C ILE A 280 -7.25 -0.87 5.25
N ASP A 281 -7.93 0.28 5.31
CA ASP A 281 -8.71 0.84 4.21
C ASP A 281 -8.33 2.33 4.02
N ILE A 282 -7.71 2.68 2.90
CA ILE A 282 -7.22 4.04 2.61
C ILE A 282 -7.69 4.48 1.23
N ASP A 283 -8.72 5.30 1.18
CA ASP A 283 -9.39 5.69 -0.07
C ASP A 283 -8.49 6.43 -1.07
N PHE A 284 -7.46 7.10 -0.55
CA PHE A 284 -6.55 7.88 -1.36
C PHE A 284 -5.19 7.19 -1.48
N ARG A 285 -4.10 7.97 -1.49
CA ARG A 285 -2.75 7.40 -1.59
C ARG A 285 -2.35 6.72 -0.28
N ALA A 286 -2.03 5.43 -0.33
CA ALA A 286 -1.48 4.69 0.81
C ALA A 286 0.06 4.67 0.79
N THR A 287 0.67 4.64 1.98
CA THR A 287 2.08 4.25 2.16
C THR A 287 2.18 3.31 3.33
N ILE A 288 2.35 2.02 3.06
CA ILE A 288 2.26 0.95 4.06
C ILE A 288 3.56 0.17 4.10
N GLU A 289 4.18 0.09 5.28
CA GLU A 289 5.33 -0.76 5.56
C GLU A 289 4.95 -1.80 6.62
N ASN A 290 4.79 -3.05 6.21
CA ASN A 290 4.36 -4.14 7.08
C ASN A 290 5.51 -5.08 7.45
N HIS A 291 5.85 -5.11 8.73
CA HIS A 291 6.73 -6.08 9.39
C HIS A 291 5.94 -7.12 10.20
N GLY A 292 4.71 -6.78 10.58
CA GLY A 292 3.86 -7.54 11.49
C GLY A 292 2.78 -8.32 10.77
N THR A 293 1.54 -8.16 11.23
CA THR A 293 0.38 -8.80 10.62
C THR A 293 -0.76 -7.81 10.43
N ILE A 294 -1.29 -7.76 9.20
CA ILE A 294 -2.51 -7.05 8.83
C ILE A 294 -3.56 -8.08 8.44
N ARG A 295 -4.79 -7.95 8.96
CA ARG A 295 -5.87 -8.90 8.67
C ARG A 295 -7.23 -8.23 8.50
N GLY A 296 -7.90 -8.50 7.38
CA GLY A 296 -9.36 -8.41 7.29
C GLY A 296 -9.97 -9.77 7.58
N LEU A 297 -10.74 -9.90 8.65
CA LEU A 297 -11.21 -11.20 9.15
C LEU A 297 -12.69 -11.49 8.93
N GLY A 298 -13.49 -10.52 8.51
CA GLY A 298 -14.90 -10.75 8.24
C GLY A 298 -15.53 -9.54 7.60
N ALA A 299 -16.39 -9.82 6.62
CA ALA A 299 -17.21 -8.86 5.91
C ALA A 299 -18.66 -9.30 6.07
N GLY A 300 -19.55 -8.35 6.28
CA GLY A 300 -20.99 -8.53 6.09
C GLY A 300 -21.51 -7.57 5.01
N GLY A 301 -22.82 -7.61 4.76
CA GLY A 301 -23.52 -6.56 4.04
C GLY A 301 -23.00 -6.25 2.63
N THR A 302 -23.23 -5.02 2.19
CA THR A 302 -22.63 -4.47 0.98
C THR A 302 -21.87 -3.20 1.30
N GLY A 303 -20.77 -2.97 0.58
CA GLY A 303 -20.07 -1.69 0.56
C GLY A 303 -20.97 -0.53 0.15
N SER A 304 -20.44 0.69 0.28
CA SER A 304 -21.10 1.94 -0.16
C SER A 304 -21.43 1.94 -1.65
N ASP A 305 -20.77 1.08 -2.42
CA ASP A 305 -20.98 0.83 -3.84
C ASP A 305 -22.12 -0.18 -4.15
N GLY A 306 -22.75 -0.75 -3.11
CA GLY A 306 -23.84 -1.71 -3.22
C GLY A 306 -23.39 -3.15 -3.53
N LEU A 307 -22.09 -3.46 -3.50
CA LEU A 307 -21.58 -4.82 -3.68
C LEU A 307 -21.28 -5.53 -2.36
N PRO A 308 -21.38 -6.87 -2.31
CA PRO A 308 -21.01 -7.63 -1.11
C PRO A 308 -19.58 -7.32 -0.69
N ASN A 309 -19.40 -6.98 0.58
CA ASN A 309 -18.07 -6.73 1.09
C ASN A 309 -17.25 -8.03 1.15
N THR A 310 -15.93 -7.95 0.96
CA THR A 310 -15.06 -9.14 0.96
C THR A 310 -14.04 -9.19 2.09
N ALA A 311 -13.89 -8.15 2.91
CA ALA A 311 -12.93 -8.05 4.00
C ALA A 311 -11.49 -8.30 3.55
N GLU A 312 -10.93 -7.24 3.00
CA GLU A 312 -9.60 -7.13 2.45
C GLU A 312 -8.54 -7.11 3.56
N GLY A 313 -7.35 -7.63 3.27
CA GLY A 313 -6.19 -7.33 4.12
C GLY A 313 -5.88 -5.83 4.05
N ILE A 314 -5.81 -5.30 2.84
CA ILE A 314 -5.64 -3.88 2.54
C ILE A 314 -6.57 -3.50 1.38
N ALA A 315 -7.37 -2.47 1.53
CA ALA A 315 -8.01 -1.72 0.45
C ALA A 315 -7.32 -0.36 0.32
N ALA A 316 -7.02 0.09 -0.91
CA ALA A 316 -6.42 1.41 -1.11
C ALA A 316 -6.65 2.03 -2.49
N GLY A 317 -6.62 3.37 -2.56
CA GLY A 317 -6.61 4.19 -3.77
C GLY A 317 -5.34 4.06 -4.67
N GLY A 318 -4.41 3.19 -4.28
CA GLY A 318 -3.07 3.04 -4.84
C GLY A 318 -1.96 3.51 -3.90
N GLY A 319 -0.73 3.66 -4.41
CA GLY A 319 0.45 4.05 -3.62
C GLY A 319 1.44 2.90 -3.34
N ASP A 320 2.19 3.01 -2.25
CA ASP A 320 3.33 2.12 -1.97
C ASP A 320 3.00 1.13 -0.84
N ILE A 321 3.09 -0.16 -1.10
CA ILE A 321 2.85 -1.23 -0.13
C ILE A 321 4.07 -2.16 -0.08
N VAL A 322 4.74 -2.20 1.08
CA VAL A 322 5.89 -3.08 1.33
C VAL A 322 5.52 -4.11 2.39
N ASN A 323 5.56 -5.39 2.03
CA ASN A 323 5.34 -6.51 2.95
C ASN A 323 6.64 -7.28 3.17
N LEU A 324 7.31 -7.00 4.29
CA LEU A 324 8.66 -7.51 4.56
C LEU A 324 8.67 -9.02 4.87
N ALA A 325 9.88 -9.60 4.82
CA ALA A 325 10.10 -11.00 5.14
C ALA A 325 9.58 -11.35 6.56
N GLY A 326 8.74 -12.37 6.64
CA GLY A 326 8.10 -12.80 7.89
C GLY A 326 6.78 -12.08 8.22
N ALA A 327 6.49 -10.96 7.54
CA ALA A 327 5.24 -10.25 7.67
C ALA A 327 4.09 -10.94 6.91
N ARG A 328 2.86 -10.60 7.27
CA ARG A 328 1.64 -11.21 6.74
C ARG A 328 0.57 -10.17 6.44
N ILE A 329 -0.01 -10.26 5.25
CA ILE A 329 -1.25 -9.60 4.86
C ILE A 329 -2.25 -10.70 4.51
N TYR A 330 -3.43 -10.63 5.10
CA TYR A 330 -4.49 -11.60 4.89
C TYR A 330 -5.83 -10.89 4.82
N GLY A 331 -6.65 -11.17 3.82
CA GLY A 331 -8.08 -10.87 3.88
C GLY A 331 -8.92 -12.12 3.70
N ALA A 332 -10.12 -12.12 4.26
CA ALA A 332 -11.05 -13.23 4.15
C ALA A 332 -11.50 -13.41 2.69
N GLY A 333 -11.73 -12.32 1.97
CA GLY A 333 -11.96 -12.27 0.54
C GLY A 333 -10.66 -12.02 -0.21
N LEU A 334 -10.27 -10.76 -0.36
CA LEU A 334 -9.07 -10.34 -1.08
C LEU A 334 -7.88 -10.10 -0.14
N GLY A 335 -6.66 -10.42 -0.58
CA GLY A 335 -5.48 -10.07 0.20
C GLY A 335 -5.23 -8.55 0.17
N ILE A 336 -5.17 -7.99 -1.04
CA ILE A 336 -5.07 -6.57 -1.34
C ILE A 336 -6.04 -6.25 -2.47
N LEU A 337 -6.81 -5.17 -2.30
CA LEU A 337 -7.63 -4.54 -3.33
C LEU A 337 -7.10 -3.11 -3.56
N ILE A 338 -6.95 -2.76 -4.84
CA ILE A 338 -6.62 -1.40 -5.25
C ILE A 338 -7.70 -0.94 -6.22
N ASP A 339 -8.38 0.15 -5.90
CA ASP A 339 -9.48 0.75 -6.68
C ASP A 339 -9.71 2.22 -6.29
N ASP A 340 -10.83 2.84 -6.68
CA ASP A 340 -11.20 4.21 -6.29
C ASP A 340 -12.12 4.29 -5.07
N SER A 341 -12.02 3.32 -4.14
CA SER A 341 -12.98 3.09 -3.05
C SER A 341 -14.39 2.74 -3.54
N SER A 342 -14.46 2.37 -4.80
CA SER A 342 -15.62 1.96 -5.58
C SER A 342 -15.09 1.01 -6.68
N GLN A 343 -15.93 0.58 -7.62
CA GLN A 343 -15.51 -0.32 -8.70
C GLN A 343 -14.75 0.37 -9.84
N GLY A 344 -14.30 1.62 -9.65
CA GLY A 344 -13.59 2.41 -10.65
C GLY A 344 -12.07 2.26 -10.55
N ASP A 345 -11.39 2.94 -11.47
CA ASP A 345 -9.93 2.88 -11.56
C ASP A 345 -9.28 3.70 -10.44
N ALA A 346 -8.34 3.07 -9.75
CA ALA A 346 -7.55 3.69 -8.70
C ALA A 346 -6.89 4.99 -9.19
N PRO A 347 -6.98 6.08 -8.40
CA PRO A 347 -6.44 7.38 -8.79
C PRO A 347 -4.91 7.46 -8.73
N PHE A 348 -4.23 6.51 -8.10
CA PHE A 348 -2.77 6.52 -7.91
C PHE A 348 -2.09 5.26 -8.43
N VAL A 349 -0.90 5.45 -9.00
CA VAL A 349 0.01 4.34 -9.36
C VAL A 349 0.33 3.53 -8.12
N THR A 350 0.39 2.22 -8.30
CA THR A 350 0.62 1.23 -7.25
C THR A 350 1.95 0.54 -7.41
N SER A 351 2.68 0.44 -6.30
CA SER A 351 3.87 -0.40 -6.15
C SER A 351 3.71 -1.32 -4.96
N ILE A 352 3.76 -2.63 -5.20
CA ILE A 352 3.70 -3.67 -4.16
C ILE A 352 5.02 -4.43 -4.14
N ASP A 353 5.78 -4.34 -3.06
CA ASP A 353 6.99 -5.14 -2.82
C ASP A 353 6.70 -6.18 -1.73
N ASN A 354 6.70 -7.46 -2.13
CA ASN A 354 6.41 -8.57 -1.23
C ASN A 354 7.60 -9.51 -1.04
N ALA A 355 8.18 -9.48 0.16
CA ALA A 355 9.07 -10.52 0.69
C ALA A 355 8.37 -11.44 1.71
N GLY A 356 7.18 -11.06 2.19
CA GLY A 356 6.39 -11.78 3.19
C GLY A 356 5.38 -12.76 2.61
N LEU A 357 4.21 -12.85 3.27
CA LEU A 357 3.05 -13.58 2.79
C LEU A 357 1.89 -12.61 2.52
N ILE A 358 1.35 -12.64 1.30
CA ILE A 358 0.06 -12.04 0.95
C ILE A 358 -0.91 -13.17 0.61
N GLN A 359 -2.12 -13.13 1.18
CA GLN A 359 -3.11 -14.17 0.98
C GLN A 359 -4.53 -13.61 0.90
N GLY A 360 -5.22 -13.91 -0.19
CA GLY A 360 -6.68 -13.84 -0.26
C GLY A 360 -7.26 -15.16 0.22
N GLY A 361 -8.15 -15.13 1.21
CA GLY A 361 -8.73 -16.32 1.82
C GLY A 361 -9.56 -17.12 0.82
N ALA A 362 -10.68 -16.56 0.39
CA ALA A 362 -11.59 -17.13 -0.61
C ALA A 362 -11.36 -16.55 -2.02
N GLY A 363 -10.79 -15.35 -2.13
CA GLY A 363 -10.67 -14.58 -3.36
C GLY A 363 -9.24 -14.52 -3.92
N ILE A 364 -8.94 -13.40 -4.59
CA ILE A 364 -7.66 -13.09 -5.22
C ILE A 364 -6.69 -12.56 -4.15
N ALA A 365 -5.40 -12.85 -4.27
CA ALA A 365 -4.43 -12.32 -3.31
C ALA A 365 -4.16 -10.83 -3.54
N ILE A 366 -4.04 -10.41 -4.79
CA ILE A 366 -3.85 -9.01 -5.20
C ILE A 366 -4.76 -8.74 -6.38
N LYS A 367 -5.69 -7.80 -6.24
CA LYS A 367 -6.52 -7.30 -7.34
C LYS A 367 -6.29 -5.81 -7.48
N ILE A 368 -5.94 -5.37 -8.68
CA ILE A 368 -5.72 -3.97 -9.02
C ILE A 368 -6.72 -3.59 -10.10
N VAL A 369 -7.55 -2.60 -9.81
CA VAL A 369 -8.47 -1.94 -10.74
C VAL A 369 -7.90 -0.55 -10.99
N SER A 370 -7.19 -0.40 -12.10
CA SER A 370 -6.39 0.78 -12.41
C SER A 370 -6.10 0.83 -13.89
N ALA A 371 -6.10 2.03 -14.46
CA ALA A 371 -5.65 2.28 -15.83
C ALA A 371 -4.18 2.75 -15.89
N LEU A 372 -3.48 2.69 -14.76
CA LEU A 372 -2.10 3.15 -14.59
C LEU A 372 -1.13 1.97 -14.63
N ASP A 373 0.15 2.27 -14.87
CA ASP A 373 1.21 1.27 -14.98
C ASP A 373 1.64 0.83 -13.57
N ASP A 374 1.08 -0.29 -13.10
CA ASP A 374 1.29 -0.77 -11.74
C ASP A 374 2.38 -1.84 -11.65
N VAL A 375 3.03 -1.93 -10.49
CA VAL A 375 4.17 -2.84 -10.28
C VAL A 375 3.92 -3.74 -9.08
N VAL A 376 4.10 -5.05 -9.28
CA VAL A 376 4.20 -6.05 -8.22
C VAL A 376 5.55 -6.74 -8.28
N VAL A 377 6.37 -6.55 -7.26
CA VAL A 377 7.63 -7.27 -7.03
C VAL A 377 7.40 -8.36 -6.00
N ASN A 378 7.80 -9.60 -6.31
CA ASN A 378 7.63 -10.71 -5.38
C ASN A 378 8.93 -11.50 -5.16
N ALA A 379 9.46 -11.43 -3.94
CA ALA A 379 10.46 -12.34 -3.38
C ALA A 379 9.85 -13.32 -2.35
N GLY A 380 8.57 -13.14 -2.00
CA GLY A 380 7.84 -13.90 -0.99
C GLY A 380 6.78 -14.84 -1.56
N ARG A 381 5.71 -15.03 -0.78
CA ARG A 381 4.58 -15.89 -1.13
C ARG A 381 3.32 -15.08 -1.39
N ILE A 382 2.64 -15.36 -2.50
CA ILE A 382 1.34 -14.79 -2.85
C ILE A 382 0.37 -15.95 -3.08
N LEU A 383 -0.72 -16.02 -2.31
CA LEU A 383 -1.64 -17.16 -2.31
C LEU A 383 -3.07 -16.70 -2.63
N GLY A 384 -3.56 -17.03 -3.84
CA GLY A 384 -4.95 -16.84 -4.21
C GLY A 384 -5.83 -18.02 -3.76
N GLY A 385 -6.97 -17.73 -3.15
CA GLY A 385 -7.97 -18.72 -2.74
C GLY A 385 -8.85 -19.21 -3.89
N GLY A 386 -9.15 -18.35 -4.87
CA GLY A 386 -10.09 -18.61 -5.98
C GLY A 386 -9.47 -19.14 -7.27
N GLY A 387 -8.18 -19.45 -7.29
CA GLY A 387 -7.45 -19.88 -8.49
C GLY A 387 -6.70 -18.76 -9.21
N THR A 388 -7.09 -17.50 -9.05
CA THR A 388 -6.30 -16.32 -9.43
C THR A 388 -5.53 -15.80 -8.22
N ALA A 389 -4.24 -15.55 -8.39
CA ALA A 389 -3.38 -14.96 -7.37
C ALA A 389 -3.26 -13.45 -7.55
N ILE A 390 -3.00 -13.00 -8.79
CA ILE A 390 -2.80 -11.60 -9.14
C ILE A 390 -3.68 -11.27 -10.33
N GLN A 391 -4.39 -10.16 -10.25
CA GLN A 391 -5.12 -9.58 -11.36
C GLN A 391 -4.78 -8.09 -11.44
N PHE A 392 -4.13 -7.70 -12.53
CA PHE A 392 -3.86 -6.32 -12.89
C PHE A 392 -5.04 -5.68 -13.65
N GLY A 393 -4.93 -4.36 -13.85
CA GLY A 393 -5.90 -3.52 -14.54
C GLY A 393 -5.63 -3.38 -16.04
N SER A 394 -5.74 -2.16 -16.58
CA SER A 394 -5.60 -1.88 -18.01
C SER A 394 -4.34 -1.08 -18.40
N GLY A 395 -3.49 -0.73 -17.44
CA GLY A 395 -2.20 -0.07 -17.71
C GLY A 395 -1.14 -1.04 -18.21
N ASP A 396 0.07 -0.53 -18.49
CA ASP A 396 1.20 -1.38 -18.89
C ASP A 396 1.93 -1.87 -17.62
N ASN A 397 1.47 -3.00 -17.05
CA ASN A 397 1.86 -3.41 -15.71
C ASN A 397 3.13 -4.25 -15.70
N THR A 398 3.79 -4.33 -14.53
CA THR A 398 4.97 -5.18 -14.34
C THR A 398 4.78 -6.15 -13.18
N LEU A 399 4.94 -7.45 -13.46
CA LEU A 399 5.15 -8.49 -12.46
C LEU A 399 6.62 -8.91 -12.42
N ALA A 400 7.35 -8.45 -11.41
CA ALA A 400 8.74 -8.84 -11.18
C ALA A 400 8.83 -10.07 -10.26
N ILE A 401 9.53 -11.09 -10.74
CA ILE A 401 9.73 -12.37 -10.06
C ILE A 401 11.16 -12.46 -9.57
N GLU A 402 11.33 -12.37 -8.25
CA GLU A 402 12.65 -12.42 -7.62
C GLU A 402 12.96 -13.77 -6.95
N THR A 403 14.18 -13.88 -6.44
CA THR A 403 14.63 -15.05 -5.68
C THR A 403 13.74 -15.29 -4.45
N GLY A 404 13.08 -16.46 -4.40
CA GLY A 404 12.17 -16.83 -3.31
C GLY A 404 10.69 -16.75 -3.66
N SER A 405 10.37 -16.12 -4.81
CA SER A 405 9.00 -15.99 -5.32
C SER A 405 8.27 -17.33 -5.39
N ALA A 406 7.08 -17.37 -4.80
CA ALA A 406 6.15 -18.48 -4.91
C ALA A 406 4.71 -17.98 -4.97
N ILE A 407 4.20 -17.81 -6.18
CA ILE A 407 2.82 -17.39 -6.46
C ILE A 407 1.95 -18.63 -6.70
N ARG A 408 0.89 -18.79 -5.91
CA ARG A 408 -0.09 -19.87 -6.05
C ARG A 408 -1.42 -19.33 -6.56
N GLY A 409 -1.66 -19.57 -7.85
CA GLY A 409 -2.79 -19.08 -8.61
C GLY A 409 -2.30 -18.50 -9.93
N LEU A 410 -3.24 -18.19 -10.82
CA LEU A 410 -3.00 -17.50 -12.09
C LEU A 410 -2.63 -16.04 -11.83
N SER A 411 -1.61 -15.54 -12.52
CA SER A 411 -1.33 -14.12 -12.65
C SER A 411 -1.86 -13.62 -14.00
N LEU A 412 -2.67 -12.57 -13.98
CA LEU A 412 -3.24 -11.93 -15.17
C LEU A 412 -2.63 -10.54 -15.32
N GLY A 413 -1.99 -10.22 -16.46
CA GLY A 413 -1.49 -8.86 -16.74
C GLY A 413 -2.60 -7.87 -17.11
N GLY A 414 -3.70 -8.37 -17.70
CA GLY A 414 -4.89 -7.55 -17.94
C GLY A 414 -4.95 -7.04 -19.37
N ASP A 415 -5.47 -5.82 -19.53
CA ASP A 415 -5.37 -5.09 -20.79
C ASP A 415 -4.09 -4.22 -20.74
N GLY A 416 -3.55 -3.83 -21.90
CA GLY A 416 -2.31 -3.06 -21.97
C GLY A 416 -1.17 -3.89 -22.55
N THR A 417 0.07 -3.45 -22.33
CA THR A 417 1.30 -4.19 -22.66
C THR A 417 2.03 -4.53 -21.37
N ASP A 418 1.86 -5.77 -20.90
CA ASP A 418 2.32 -6.17 -19.58
C ASP A 418 3.68 -6.87 -19.62
N THR A 419 4.48 -6.64 -18.59
CA THR A 419 5.83 -7.17 -18.44
C THR A 419 5.91 -8.22 -17.35
N LEU A 420 6.45 -9.39 -17.70
CA LEU A 420 6.93 -10.39 -16.75
C LEU A 420 8.46 -10.27 -16.63
N ASP A 421 8.95 -9.83 -15.48
CA ASP A 421 10.35 -9.45 -15.28
C ASP A 421 11.10 -10.45 -14.39
N TYR A 422 12.14 -11.10 -14.94
CA TYR A 422 13.04 -12.02 -14.25
C TYR A 422 14.45 -11.45 -14.04
N SER A 423 14.67 -10.15 -14.26
CA SER A 423 16.01 -9.54 -14.21
C SER A 423 16.76 -9.82 -12.90
N GLU A 424 16.04 -9.88 -11.77
CA GLU A 424 16.58 -10.16 -10.44
C GLU A 424 16.32 -11.62 -9.96
N PHE A 425 15.92 -12.51 -10.87
CA PHE A 425 15.71 -13.91 -10.56
C PHE A 425 17.05 -14.66 -10.46
N GLY A 426 17.32 -15.30 -9.32
CA GLY A 426 18.62 -15.91 -9.02
C GLY A 426 18.93 -17.25 -9.70
N ALA A 427 18.22 -17.59 -10.78
CA ALA A 427 18.38 -18.83 -11.55
C ALA A 427 17.80 -18.68 -12.97
N SER A 428 17.98 -19.69 -13.82
CA SER A 428 17.31 -19.74 -15.13
C SER A 428 15.79 -19.64 -15.00
N ALA A 429 15.21 -18.69 -15.72
CA ALA A 429 13.80 -18.49 -15.91
C ALA A 429 13.25 -19.31 -17.09
N ARG A 430 11.97 -19.64 -16.98
CA ARG A 430 11.18 -20.23 -18.06
C ARG A 430 9.84 -19.52 -18.12
N ALA A 431 9.50 -18.98 -19.29
CA ALA A 431 8.22 -18.34 -19.59
C ALA A 431 7.67 -18.93 -20.89
N LEU A 432 6.50 -19.56 -20.84
CA LEU A 432 5.88 -20.28 -21.97
C LEU A 432 4.42 -19.83 -22.09
N PHE A 433 4.19 -18.72 -22.80
CA PHE A 433 2.89 -18.05 -22.90
C PHE A 433 1.84 -18.90 -23.60
N GLU A 434 2.17 -19.62 -24.68
CA GLU A 434 1.27 -20.57 -25.35
C GLU A 434 0.63 -21.59 -24.37
N SER A 435 1.35 -21.96 -23.31
CA SER A 435 0.89 -22.91 -22.29
C SER A 435 0.51 -22.27 -20.95
N GLY A 436 0.60 -20.94 -20.83
CA GLY A 436 0.35 -20.17 -19.62
C GLY A 436 1.24 -20.54 -18.44
N ARG A 437 2.51 -20.91 -18.68
CA ARG A 437 3.43 -21.39 -17.64
C ARG A 437 4.62 -20.47 -17.48
N ALA A 438 4.88 -20.03 -16.25
CA ALA A 438 6.08 -19.27 -15.95
C ALA A 438 6.73 -19.71 -14.63
N THR A 439 8.03 -19.47 -14.49
CA THR A 439 8.79 -19.83 -13.29
C THR A 439 8.39 -18.93 -12.12
N GLY A 440 8.30 -19.48 -10.91
CA GLY A 440 7.86 -18.72 -9.72
C GLY A 440 6.34 -18.53 -9.61
N THR A 441 5.57 -18.90 -10.64
CA THR A 441 4.11 -18.80 -10.67
C THR A 441 3.43 -20.15 -10.86
N ALA A 442 2.11 -20.22 -10.62
CA ALA A 442 1.32 -21.40 -10.98
C ALA A 442 0.77 -21.32 -12.41
N GLY A 443 0.65 -20.11 -12.95
CA GLY A 443 0.31 -19.83 -14.34
C GLY A 443 0.32 -18.33 -14.63
N VAL A 444 0.39 -17.96 -15.90
CA VAL A 444 0.36 -16.57 -16.40
C VAL A 444 -0.55 -16.45 -17.63
N SER A 445 -1.11 -15.26 -17.88
CA SER A 445 -1.86 -14.90 -19.10
C SER A 445 -1.89 -13.38 -19.27
N GLY A 446 -1.98 -12.90 -20.52
CA GLY A 446 -2.01 -11.47 -20.85
C GLY A 446 -0.72 -10.78 -20.46
N PHE A 447 0.41 -11.33 -20.90
CA PHE A 447 1.73 -10.69 -20.78
C PHE A 447 2.37 -10.76 -22.15
N GLU A 448 2.93 -9.65 -22.61
CA GLU A 448 3.50 -9.51 -23.95
C GLU A 448 5.02 -9.39 -23.87
N ILE A 449 5.54 -8.83 -22.79
CA ILE A 449 6.98 -8.60 -22.58
C ILE A 449 7.52 -9.60 -21.55
N VAL A 450 8.66 -10.23 -21.88
CA VAL A 450 9.47 -10.96 -20.89
C VAL A 450 10.87 -10.38 -20.84
N LYS A 451 11.32 -10.04 -19.65
CA LYS A 451 12.73 -9.79 -19.37
C LYS A 451 13.32 -10.99 -18.65
N GLY A 452 14.40 -11.53 -19.18
CA GLY A 452 15.12 -12.66 -18.65
C GLY A 452 16.03 -12.29 -17.51
N SER A 453 16.58 -13.33 -16.90
CA SER A 453 17.56 -13.30 -15.83
C SER A 453 18.98 -13.16 -16.39
N ALA A 454 19.97 -13.24 -15.50
CA ALA A 454 21.38 -13.33 -15.88
C ALA A 454 21.85 -14.77 -16.18
N PHE A 455 20.92 -15.70 -16.41
CA PHE A 455 21.19 -17.12 -16.62
C PHE A 455 20.56 -17.61 -17.91
N ALA A 456 20.94 -18.82 -18.34
CA ALA A 456 20.41 -19.44 -19.55
C ALA A 456 18.90 -19.73 -19.44
N ASP A 457 18.10 -18.89 -20.07
CA ASP A 457 16.65 -18.87 -19.99
C ASP A 457 15.98 -19.59 -21.16
N SER A 458 14.68 -19.84 -21.01
CA SER A 458 13.85 -20.42 -22.06
C SER A 458 12.51 -19.73 -22.13
N MET A 459 12.31 -18.97 -23.19
CA MET A 459 11.10 -18.18 -23.44
C MET A 459 10.40 -18.67 -24.71
N ARG A 460 9.07 -18.76 -24.66
CA ARG A 460 8.21 -19.04 -25.81
C ARG A 460 6.97 -18.16 -25.72
N GLY A 461 6.68 -17.43 -26.79
CA GLY A 461 5.49 -16.61 -26.91
C GLY A 461 4.26 -17.42 -27.27
N ASP A 462 3.21 -16.73 -27.67
CA ASP A 462 1.94 -17.30 -28.07
C ASP A 462 1.61 -16.96 -29.52
N ALA A 463 0.42 -16.41 -29.79
CA ALA A 463 0.00 -16.04 -31.14
C ALA A 463 -0.14 -14.52 -31.33
N GLU A 464 0.12 -13.77 -30.27
CA GLU A 464 0.17 -12.32 -30.26
C GLU A 464 1.61 -11.83 -30.42
N ALA A 465 1.79 -10.53 -30.68
CA ALA A 465 3.13 -9.95 -30.76
C ALA A 465 3.79 -9.94 -29.38
N ASN A 466 4.92 -10.63 -29.24
CA ASN A 466 5.67 -10.72 -28.00
C ASN A 466 7.05 -10.05 -28.10
N GLN A 467 7.54 -9.53 -26.97
CA GLN A 467 8.86 -8.95 -26.86
C GLN A 467 9.69 -9.66 -25.79
N PHE A 468 10.76 -10.34 -26.21
CA PHE A 468 11.66 -11.05 -25.31
C PHE A 468 13.03 -10.40 -25.26
N LEU A 469 13.48 -10.14 -24.03
CA LEU A 469 14.83 -9.71 -23.71
C LEU A 469 15.47 -10.84 -22.91
N GLY A 470 16.39 -11.60 -23.52
CA GLY A 470 17.06 -12.75 -22.90
C GLY A 470 17.91 -12.36 -21.70
N GLY A 471 18.62 -11.24 -21.82
CA GLY A 471 19.46 -10.70 -20.76
C GLY A 471 20.90 -11.19 -20.91
N ALA A 472 21.40 -11.94 -19.93
CA ALA A 472 22.72 -12.56 -20.03
C ALA A 472 22.59 -14.07 -19.87
N GLY A 473 23.48 -14.84 -20.50
CA GLY A 473 23.41 -16.29 -20.49
C GLY A 473 23.21 -16.85 -21.89
N ASP A 474 23.14 -18.18 -22.01
CA ASP A 474 22.86 -18.83 -23.29
C ASP A 474 21.35 -19.08 -23.42
N ASP A 475 20.63 -18.11 -23.96
CA ASP A 475 19.17 -18.07 -23.93
C ASP A 475 18.54 -18.79 -25.12
N ARG A 476 17.28 -19.19 -24.93
CA ARG A 476 16.44 -19.77 -25.98
C ARG A 476 15.16 -18.99 -26.09
N LEU A 477 15.08 -18.15 -27.11
CA LEU A 477 13.93 -17.29 -27.37
C LEU A 477 13.22 -17.80 -28.63
N PHE A 478 11.93 -18.14 -28.48
CA PHE A 478 11.06 -18.56 -29.56
C PHE A 478 9.85 -17.63 -29.59
N GLY A 479 9.70 -16.83 -30.65
CA GLY A 479 8.63 -15.85 -30.81
C GLY A 479 7.26 -16.51 -30.70
N GLY A 480 6.84 -17.23 -31.74
CA GLY A 480 5.52 -17.86 -31.74
C GLY A 480 4.84 -17.63 -33.07
N ASP A 481 3.53 -17.50 -33.07
CA ASP A 481 2.89 -16.76 -34.16
C ASP A 481 2.85 -15.27 -33.76
N GLY A 482 2.78 -14.35 -34.71
CA GLY A 482 2.75 -12.91 -34.43
C GLY A 482 4.04 -12.22 -34.88
N ASP A 483 4.05 -10.89 -34.85
CA ASP A 483 5.25 -10.11 -35.24
C ASP A 483 6.10 -9.86 -33.97
N ASP A 484 7.10 -10.71 -33.74
CA ASP A 484 7.83 -10.75 -32.47
C ASP A 484 9.12 -9.91 -32.47
N ILE A 485 9.55 -9.50 -31.27
CA ILE A 485 10.84 -8.82 -31.04
C ILE A 485 11.70 -9.66 -30.11
N LEU A 486 12.82 -10.18 -30.63
CA LEU A 486 13.72 -11.06 -29.90
C LEU A 486 15.09 -10.41 -29.73
N THR A 487 15.45 -10.09 -28.49
CA THR A 487 16.76 -9.59 -28.10
C THR A 487 17.45 -10.66 -27.28
N GLY A 488 18.47 -11.33 -27.83
CA GLY A 488 19.22 -12.36 -27.12
C GLY A 488 19.97 -11.79 -25.92
N GLY A 489 20.69 -10.69 -26.16
CA GLY A 489 21.55 -10.07 -25.17
C GLY A 489 22.94 -10.73 -25.16
N ALA A 490 23.55 -10.84 -23.98
CA ALA A 490 24.92 -11.33 -23.85
C ALA A 490 24.98 -12.85 -23.72
N GLY A 491 25.58 -13.54 -24.67
CA GLY A 491 25.86 -14.98 -24.59
C GLY A 491 25.82 -15.63 -25.96
N THR A 492 25.62 -16.95 -26.00
CA THR A 492 25.38 -17.68 -27.26
C THR A 492 23.92 -18.09 -27.34
N ASP A 493 23.10 -17.22 -27.92
CA ASP A 493 21.66 -17.39 -27.89
C ASP A 493 21.13 -18.22 -29.06
N VAL A 494 19.93 -18.79 -28.86
CA VAL A 494 19.15 -19.42 -29.92
C VAL A 494 17.86 -18.63 -30.09
N LEU A 495 17.76 -17.95 -31.22
CA LEU A 495 16.64 -17.08 -31.56
C LEU A 495 15.86 -17.70 -32.72
N ARG A 496 14.54 -17.75 -32.56
CA ARG A 496 13.62 -18.23 -33.58
C ARG A 496 12.38 -17.35 -33.58
N GLY A 497 12.06 -16.76 -34.72
CA GLY A 497 10.86 -15.94 -34.89
C GLY A 497 9.59 -16.80 -34.89
N ASP A 498 9.66 -17.98 -35.53
CA ASP A 498 8.51 -18.83 -35.87
C ASP A 498 7.67 -18.16 -37.00
N ALA A 499 6.43 -17.70 -36.78
CA ALA A 499 5.57 -17.21 -37.87
C ALA A 499 5.14 -15.75 -37.70
N GLY A 500 5.58 -14.87 -38.60
CA GLY A 500 5.22 -13.47 -38.62
C GLY A 500 6.36 -12.65 -39.20
N ALA A 501 6.27 -11.32 -39.10
CA ALA A 501 7.37 -10.44 -39.48
C ALA A 501 8.22 -10.09 -38.23
N ASP A 502 9.25 -10.89 -37.99
CA ASP A 502 9.99 -10.86 -36.72
C ASP A 502 11.20 -9.94 -36.74
N ALA A 503 11.57 -9.40 -35.58
CA ALA A 503 12.75 -8.57 -35.39
C ALA A 503 13.77 -9.25 -34.45
N PHE A 504 14.95 -9.56 -34.98
CA PHE A 504 16.10 -10.03 -34.20
C PHE A 504 17.00 -8.85 -33.86
N VAL A 505 16.99 -8.44 -32.59
CA VAL A 505 17.69 -7.25 -32.12
C VAL A 505 19.07 -7.62 -31.57
N PHE A 506 20.09 -6.90 -32.04
CA PHE A 506 21.42 -6.92 -31.48
C PHE A 506 21.67 -5.60 -30.75
N ASP A 507 21.81 -5.71 -29.45
CA ASP A 507 22.04 -4.61 -28.49
C ASP A 507 23.36 -4.78 -27.72
N VAL A 508 24.15 -5.80 -28.09
CA VAL A 508 25.50 -6.02 -27.57
C VAL A 508 26.46 -6.41 -28.68
N VAL A 509 27.72 -6.04 -28.53
CA VAL A 509 28.81 -6.65 -29.33
C VAL A 509 29.24 -7.91 -28.58
N PRO A 510 29.00 -9.12 -29.10
CA PRO A 510 29.32 -10.34 -28.38
C PRO A 510 30.85 -10.44 -28.16
N PRO A 511 31.29 -10.87 -26.97
CA PRO A 511 32.68 -11.24 -26.72
C PRO A 511 33.21 -12.25 -27.73
N ALA A 512 34.53 -12.25 -27.97
CA ALA A 512 35.15 -13.13 -28.94
C ALA A 512 34.86 -14.63 -28.65
N GLY A 513 34.05 -15.26 -29.51
CA GLY A 513 33.68 -16.67 -29.43
C GLY A 513 32.19 -16.92 -29.18
N GLU A 514 31.50 -15.93 -28.61
CA GLU A 514 30.05 -15.86 -28.47
C GLU A 514 29.43 -15.39 -29.79
N LYS A 515 28.24 -15.92 -30.10
CA LYS A 515 27.47 -15.59 -31.31
C LYS A 515 26.08 -16.19 -31.20
N ASP A 516 25.11 -15.51 -31.77
CA ASP A 516 23.75 -16.00 -31.76
C ASP A 516 23.50 -17.01 -32.87
N ARG A 517 22.43 -17.76 -32.71
CA ARG A 517 21.94 -18.72 -33.69
C ARG A 517 20.52 -18.35 -34.07
N ILE A 518 20.38 -17.72 -35.23
CA ILE A 518 19.07 -17.41 -35.81
C ILE A 518 18.62 -18.62 -36.62
N VAL A 519 17.47 -19.17 -36.26
CA VAL A 519 17.04 -20.50 -36.70
C VAL A 519 16.31 -20.48 -38.05
N ASP A 520 15.45 -19.50 -38.28
CA ASP A 520 14.41 -19.56 -39.31
C ASP A 520 14.18 -18.27 -40.10
N PHE A 521 15.08 -17.28 -39.98
CA PHE A 521 14.99 -15.99 -40.67
C PHE A 521 14.47 -16.06 -42.12
N SER A 522 13.40 -15.30 -42.39
CA SER A 522 12.69 -15.16 -43.66
C SER A 522 13.03 -13.82 -44.33
N HIS A 523 13.70 -13.88 -45.49
CA HIS A 523 14.07 -12.69 -46.25
C HIS A 523 12.85 -11.89 -46.72
N GLY A 524 12.89 -10.57 -46.51
CA GLY A 524 11.82 -9.65 -46.90
C GLY A 524 10.58 -9.68 -46.00
N GLU A 525 10.63 -10.46 -44.93
CA GLU A 525 9.60 -10.57 -43.89
C GLU A 525 10.22 -10.17 -42.55
N ASP A 526 11.27 -10.87 -42.13
CA ASP A 526 12.00 -10.60 -40.89
C ASP A 526 13.02 -9.48 -41.03
N ARG A 527 13.46 -8.95 -39.88
CA ARG A 527 14.46 -7.90 -39.76
C ARG A 527 15.54 -8.21 -38.75
N LEU A 528 16.73 -7.74 -39.06
CA LEU A 528 17.85 -7.64 -38.13
C LEU A 528 17.94 -6.20 -37.66
N VAL A 529 17.90 -5.96 -36.37
CA VAL A 529 17.94 -4.60 -35.80
C VAL A 529 19.28 -4.41 -35.10
N LEU A 530 20.03 -3.38 -35.49
CA LEU A 530 21.34 -3.06 -34.92
C LEU A 530 21.27 -1.70 -34.21
N ASP A 531 21.53 -1.68 -32.91
CA ASP A 531 21.55 -0.45 -32.09
C ASP A 531 22.86 0.34 -32.27
N THR A 532 22.78 1.60 -32.70
CA THR A 532 23.98 2.44 -32.90
C THR A 532 24.68 2.90 -31.62
N GLY A 533 24.03 2.79 -30.47
CA GLY A 533 24.68 2.92 -29.17
C GLY A 533 25.78 1.87 -28.96
N VAL A 534 25.68 0.75 -29.67
CA VAL A 534 26.58 -0.41 -29.60
C VAL A 534 27.44 -0.50 -30.86
N PHE A 535 26.81 -0.44 -32.03
CA PHE A 535 27.45 -0.52 -33.34
C PHE A 535 27.86 0.85 -33.87
N THR A 536 28.69 1.57 -33.10
CA THR A 536 29.02 3.01 -33.29
C THR A 536 29.63 3.39 -34.64
N ALA A 537 30.14 2.45 -35.43
CA ALA A 537 30.61 2.71 -36.81
C ALA A 537 29.47 2.74 -37.85
N LEU A 538 28.23 2.42 -37.45
CA LEU A 538 27.04 2.56 -38.28
C LEU A 538 26.39 3.94 -38.07
N THR A 539 25.54 4.34 -39.01
CA THR A 539 24.77 5.59 -38.92
C THR A 539 23.28 5.25 -38.79
N ALA A 540 22.65 5.71 -37.72
CA ALA A 540 21.22 5.56 -37.50
C ALA A 540 20.42 6.31 -38.57
N GLY A 541 19.24 5.81 -38.90
CA GLY A 541 18.35 6.50 -39.84
C GLY A 541 17.44 5.61 -40.67
N GLY A 542 17.26 4.34 -40.32
CA GLY A 542 16.39 3.40 -41.04
C GLY A 542 17.17 2.22 -41.61
N PRO A 543 16.75 1.67 -42.77
CA PRO A 543 17.41 0.53 -43.38
C PRO A 543 18.90 0.80 -43.63
N LEU A 544 19.73 -0.23 -43.46
CA LEU A 544 21.15 -0.16 -43.76
C LEU A 544 21.34 0.20 -45.25
N PRO A 545 22.19 1.18 -45.59
CA PRO A 545 22.45 1.51 -46.98
C PRO A 545 23.26 0.40 -47.66
N ASP A 546 23.03 0.19 -48.96
CA ASP A 546 23.67 -0.88 -49.74
C ASP A 546 25.21 -0.81 -49.69
N GLU A 547 25.79 0.39 -49.67
CA GLU A 547 27.24 0.60 -49.56
C GLU A 547 27.84 0.12 -48.24
N ALA A 548 27.04 0.00 -47.17
CA ALA A 548 27.47 -0.46 -45.86
C ALA A 548 27.36 -1.99 -45.69
N PHE A 549 26.78 -2.68 -46.66
CA PHE A 549 26.57 -4.13 -46.64
C PHE A 549 27.50 -4.86 -47.64
N ALA A 550 28.04 -6.01 -47.22
CA ALA A 550 28.87 -6.86 -48.05
C ALA A 550 28.41 -8.32 -48.05
N LEU A 551 28.49 -8.96 -49.22
CA LEU A 551 28.30 -10.40 -49.37
C LEU A 551 29.66 -11.11 -49.44
N GLY A 552 29.87 -12.09 -48.57
CA GLY A 552 31.08 -12.90 -48.47
C GLY A 552 32.22 -12.23 -47.71
N ALA A 553 32.70 -11.07 -48.19
CA ALA A 553 33.76 -10.30 -47.56
C ALA A 553 33.63 -8.81 -47.89
N ALA A 554 34.03 -7.94 -46.96
CA ALA A 554 34.14 -6.51 -47.22
C ALA A 554 35.28 -6.22 -48.20
N THR A 555 35.03 -5.28 -49.10
CA THR A 555 35.91 -4.85 -50.20
C THR A 555 36.16 -3.35 -50.21
N THR A 556 35.39 -2.59 -49.42
CA THR A 556 35.54 -1.16 -49.21
C THR A 556 35.60 -0.87 -47.71
N GLU A 557 36.20 0.27 -47.37
CA GLU A 557 36.21 0.79 -46.01
C GLU A 557 34.84 1.29 -45.54
N ASP A 558 33.75 1.18 -46.32
CA ASP A 558 32.40 1.58 -45.87
C ASP A 558 31.53 0.36 -45.51
N GLN A 559 31.93 -0.83 -45.97
CA GLN A 559 31.21 -2.08 -45.70
C GLN A 559 31.44 -2.53 -44.27
N ARG A 560 30.46 -2.27 -43.39
CA ARG A 560 30.50 -2.55 -41.96
C ARG A 560 29.77 -3.83 -41.57
N ILE A 561 28.78 -4.26 -42.35
CA ILE A 561 28.04 -5.49 -42.12
C ILE A 561 28.34 -6.48 -43.24
N VAL A 562 28.82 -7.66 -42.88
CA VAL A 562 29.29 -8.67 -43.82
C VAL A 562 28.53 -9.98 -43.61
N TYR A 563 27.93 -10.51 -44.67
CA TYR A 563 27.24 -11.79 -44.63
C TYR A 563 27.90 -12.85 -45.54
N ASP A 564 28.48 -13.89 -44.95
CA ASP A 564 28.99 -15.07 -45.67
C ASP A 564 27.87 -16.11 -45.82
N ALA A 565 27.15 -16.08 -46.94
CA ALA A 565 26.06 -17.01 -47.25
C ALA A 565 26.49 -18.49 -47.33
N ALA A 566 27.77 -18.80 -47.57
CA ALA A 566 28.23 -20.19 -47.59
C ALA A 566 28.28 -20.78 -46.18
N LYS A 567 28.62 -19.95 -45.18
CA LYS A 567 28.65 -20.33 -43.76
C LYS A 567 27.36 -19.97 -43.02
N GLY A 568 26.59 -19.01 -43.51
CA GLY A 568 25.48 -18.37 -42.79
C GLY A 568 25.96 -17.41 -41.71
N HIS A 569 27.15 -16.80 -41.85
CA HIS A 569 27.73 -15.96 -40.81
C HIS A 569 27.46 -14.49 -41.09
N LEU A 570 26.93 -13.76 -40.11
CA LEU A 570 26.79 -12.31 -40.13
C LEU A 570 27.84 -11.69 -39.20
N SER A 571 28.63 -10.75 -39.71
CA SER A 571 29.72 -10.14 -38.95
C SER A 571 29.74 -8.63 -39.07
N TYR A 572 30.24 -7.97 -38.02
CA TYR A 572 30.44 -6.54 -37.93
C TYR A 572 31.93 -6.19 -38.03
N ASP A 573 32.30 -5.45 -39.08
CA ASP A 573 33.66 -4.99 -39.36
C ASP A 573 33.78 -3.51 -38.95
N ALA A 574 33.94 -3.23 -37.66
CA ALA A 574 33.89 -1.88 -37.12
C ALA A 574 34.95 -0.92 -37.73
N ASP A 575 36.15 -1.44 -38.04
CA ASP A 575 37.26 -0.64 -38.56
C ASP A 575 37.31 -0.58 -40.09
N GLY A 576 36.50 -1.37 -40.78
CA GLY A 576 36.43 -1.40 -42.24
C GLY A 576 37.66 -1.99 -42.91
N SER A 577 38.46 -2.77 -42.18
CA SER A 577 39.70 -3.34 -42.68
C SER A 577 39.48 -4.42 -43.74
N GLY A 578 38.28 -5.01 -43.81
CA GLY A 578 37.97 -6.16 -44.64
C GLY A 578 38.62 -7.46 -44.19
N SER A 579 39.26 -7.46 -43.01
CA SER A 579 39.89 -8.63 -42.41
C SER A 579 38.88 -9.47 -41.64
N ALA A 580 38.66 -10.70 -42.08
CA ALA A 580 37.77 -11.64 -41.37
C ALA A 580 38.27 -12.02 -39.96
N GLN A 581 39.49 -11.64 -39.58
CA GLN A 581 40.01 -11.85 -38.22
C GLN A 581 39.64 -10.71 -37.27
N ASP A 582 39.38 -9.52 -37.82
CA ASP A 582 39.09 -8.31 -37.06
C ASP A 582 37.56 -8.02 -37.03
N ALA A 583 36.81 -8.60 -37.96
CA ALA A 583 35.35 -8.61 -37.94
C ALA A 583 34.79 -9.51 -36.82
N ILE A 584 33.80 -9.00 -36.09
CA ILE A 584 33.14 -9.67 -34.97
C ILE A 584 31.95 -10.47 -35.50
N LEU A 585 31.91 -11.77 -35.22
CA LEU A 585 30.79 -12.63 -35.61
C LEU A 585 29.59 -12.38 -34.70
N LEU A 586 28.51 -11.83 -35.25
CA LEU A 586 27.28 -11.53 -34.50
C LEU A 586 26.39 -12.77 -34.41
N ALA A 587 26.07 -13.38 -35.55
CA ALA A 587 25.12 -14.49 -35.61
C ALA A 587 25.46 -15.51 -36.69
N THR A 588 24.97 -16.73 -36.48
CA THR A 588 24.93 -17.82 -37.45
C THR A 588 23.49 -18.15 -37.82
N PHE A 589 23.15 -18.01 -39.10
CA PHE A 589 21.86 -18.37 -39.68
C PHE A 589 21.85 -19.83 -40.10
N LEU A 590 20.99 -20.65 -39.51
CA LEU A 590 20.93 -22.09 -39.80
C LEU A 590 20.38 -22.39 -41.21
N GLY A 591 19.37 -21.64 -41.64
CA GLY A 591 18.77 -21.76 -42.98
C GLY A 591 19.64 -21.19 -44.11
N LYS A 592 20.68 -20.42 -43.77
CA LYS A 592 21.52 -19.65 -44.72
C LYS A 592 20.66 -18.88 -45.73
N PRO A 593 19.72 -18.04 -45.27
CA PRO A 593 18.82 -17.30 -46.15
C PRO A 593 19.61 -16.36 -47.05
N ALA A 594 18.97 -15.87 -48.12
CA ALA A 594 19.45 -14.66 -48.76
C ALA A 594 19.29 -13.51 -47.76
N LEU A 595 20.30 -12.64 -47.66
CA LEU A 595 20.22 -11.41 -46.87
C LEU A 595 20.65 -10.23 -47.73
N THR A 596 19.92 -9.12 -47.62
CA THR A 596 20.25 -7.84 -48.25
C THR A 596 20.29 -6.73 -47.21
N ALA A 597 20.83 -5.57 -47.59
CA ALA A 597 20.91 -4.41 -46.70
C ALA A 597 19.52 -3.97 -46.19
N SER A 598 18.47 -4.17 -46.99
CA SER A 598 17.08 -3.88 -46.62
C SER A 598 16.51 -4.73 -45.48
N ASP A 599 17.11 -5.89 -45.20
CA ASP A 599 16.73 -6.76 -44.07
C ASP A 599 17.32 -6.24 -42.75
N VAL A 600 18.26 -5.28 -42.82
CA VAL A 600 18.93 -4.71 -41.65
C VAL A 600 18.38 -3.32 -41.38
N LEU A 601 17.89 -3.10 -40.17
CA LEU A 601 17.47 -1.82 -39.63
C LEU A 601 18.53 -1.30 -38.65
N VAL A 602 18.90 -0.02 -38.78
CA VAL A 602 19.87 0.63 -37.89
C VAL A 602 19.16 1.75 -37.12
N ILE A 603 19.12 1.62 -35.80
CA ILE A 603 18.37 2.50 -34.89
C ILE A 603 19.26 3.39 -34.03
#